data_AF-D3ZU51-F1
#
_entry.id   AF-D3ZU51-F1
#
_cell.length_a   1.000
_cell.length_b   1.000
_cell.length_c   1.000
_cell.angle_alpha   90.00
_cell.angle_beta   90.00
_cell.angle_gamma   90.00
#
_symmetry.space_group_name_H-M   'P 1'
#
loop_
_entity.id
_entity.type
_entity.pdbx_description
1 polymer ?
#
loop_
_entity_poly.entity_id
_entity_poly.type
_entity_poly.pdbx_seq_one_letter_code
_entity_poly.pdbx_strand_id
1 'polypeptide(L)'
;MAAFADLDLRAGSDLKALRGLVETAAHLGYSVVAINHIVDFKEKKREIEKPVAVSELFTTLPIVQGKSRPIKILTRLTIIVTDPSHCNVLRATSSRVRLYDIVAVFPKTEKLFHVACTHLDVDLVCITVTEKLPFYFKRPPINVAIERGLGFELVYGPAIRDATMRRYTISNALNLMQICKGKNVILSSAAERPLEIRGPYDVANLGLLFGLSENEGKAAVSTNCRAAFLHGETRKTAFGIISTVKKPRSSEAEDESLPACKKAKHEG
;
A
#
# COMPACT_ATOMS: atom_id res chain seq x y z
N MET A 1 -5.47 -0.97 16.53
CA MET A 1 -4.79 -1.84 15.55
C MET A 1 -5.03 -1.28 14.15
N ALA A 2 -4.01 -1.19 13.29
CA ALA A 2 -4.22 -0.74 11.91
C ALA A 2 -5.06 -1.75 11.13
N ALA A 3 -5.90 -1.26 10.22
CA ALA A 3 -6.72 -2.14 9.39
C ALA A 3 -5.87 -2.81 8.30
N PHE A 4 -6.22 -4.03 7.92
CA PHE A 4 -5.54 -4.73 6.84
C PHE A 4 -5.85 -4.11 5.48
N ALA A 5 -4.84 -4.06 4.62
CA ALA A 5 -4.94 -3.46 3.31
C ALA A 5 -4.16 -4.22 2.24
N ASP A 6 -4.72 -4.26 1.03
CA ASP A 6 -4.02 -4.69 -0.19
C ASP A 6 -3.99 -3.52 -1.17
N LEU A 7 -2.80 -3.01 -1.48
CA LEU A 7 -2.65 -1.79 -2.25
C LEU A 7 -2.46 -2.03 -3.76
N ASP A 8 -2.69 -3.24 -4.27
CA ASP A 8 -2.49 -3.55 -5.69
C ASP A 8 -3.50 -4.56 -6.27
N LEU A 9 -4.70 -4.10 -6.63
CA LEU A 9 -5.67 -4.88 -7.41
C LEU A 9 -5.63 -4.47 -8.89
N ARG A 10 -5.54 -5.46 -9.80
CA ARG A 10 -5.26 -5.25 -11.24
C ARG A 10 -6.27 -5.97 -12.15
N ALA A 11 -7.53 -5.53 -12.19
CA ALA A 11 -8.50 -6.11 -13.13
C ALA A 11 -8.52 -5.43 -14.52
N GLY A 12 -7.61 -4.49 -14.78
CA GLY A 12 -7.61 -3.70 -16.02
C GLY A 12 -8.92 -2.92 -16.20
N SER A 13 -9.50 -2.99 -17.41
CA SER A 13 -10.76 -2.32 -17.76
C SER A 13 -12.01 -3.16 -17.46
N ASP A 14 -11.88 -4.40 -17.00
CA ASP A 14 -13.03 -5.26 -16.68
C ASP A 14 -13.59 -4.91 -15.29
N LEU A 15 -14.64 -4.08 -15.29
CA LEU A 15 -15.34 -3.66 -14.07
C LEU A 15 -15.97 -4.84 -13.31
N LYS A 16 -16.38 -5.92 -14.00
CA LYS A 16 -16.99 -7.09 -13.36
C LYS A 16 -15.92 -7.89 -12.62
N ALA A 17 -14.77 -8.11 -13.25
CA ALA A 17 -13.62 -8.73 -12.59
C ALA A 17 -13.15 -7.89 -11.40
N LEU A 18 -13.13 -6.56 -11.54
CA LEU A 18 -12.73 -5.64 -10.48
C LEU A 18 -13.67 -5.69 -9.28
N ARG A 19 -14.99 -5.74 -9.51
CA ARG A 19 -15.98 -5.94 -8.44
C ARG A 19 -15.73 -7.25 -7.69
N GLY A 20 -15.51 -8.35 -8.42
CA GLY A 20 -15.20 -9.64 -7.83
C GLY A 20 -13.92 -9.63 -6.96
N LEU A 21 -12.87 -8.92 -7.38
CA LEU A 21 -11.65 -8.74 -6.57
C LEU A 21 -11.95 -8.00 -5.26
N VAL A 22 -12.68 -6.89 -5.33
CA VAL A 22 -13.02 -6.08 -4.15
C VAL A 22 -13.92 -6.84 -3.17
N GLU A 23 -14.93 -7.55 -3.67
CA GLU A 23 -15.81 -8.39 -2.85
C GLU A 23 -15.03 -9.51 -2.16
N THR A 24 -14.14 -10.18 -2.90
CA THR A 24 -13.27 -11.23 -2.35
C THR A 24 -12.32 -10.68 -1.29
N ALA A 25 -11.74 -9.50 -1.53
CA ALA A 25 -10.88 -8.84 -0.54
C ALA A 25 -11.65 -8.49 0.75
N ALA A 26 -12.87 -7.96 0.62
CA ALA A 26 -13.75 -7.68 1.76
C ALA A 26 -14.09 -8.96 2.53
N HIS A 27 -14.38 -10.05 1.81
CA HIS A 27 -14.67 -11.36 2.39
C HIS A 27 -13.46 -11.97 3.14
N LEU A 28 -12.25 -11.77 2.61
CA LEU A 28 -11.01 -12.20 3.26
C LEU A 28 -10.58 -11.32 4.45
N GLY A 29 -11.29 -10.21 4.71
CA GLY A 29 -11.06 -9.35 5.87
C GLY A 29 -10.20 -8.10 5.61
N TYR A 30 -9.89 -7.79 4.35
CA TYR A 30 -9.26 -6.52 3.99
C TYR A 30 -10.25 -5.37 4.18
N SER A 31 -9.79 -4.31 4.82
CA SER A 31 -10.62 -3.12 5.08
C SER A 31 -10.30 -1.96 4.13
N VAL A 32 -9.14 -2.00 3.48
CA VAL A 32 -8.73 -1.03 2.48
C VAL A 32 -8.17 -1.79 1.28
N VAL A 33 -8.58 -1.42 0.08
CA VAL A 33 -7.97 -1.91 -1.16
C VAL A 33 -7.63 -0.75 -2.07
N ALA A 34 -6.60 -0.88 -2.90
CA ALA A 34 -6.30 0.09 -3.94
C ALA A 34 -6.39 -0.52 -5.34
N ILE A 35 -7.15 0.14 -6.20
CA ILE A 35 -7.32 -0.21 -7.61
C ILE A 35 -6.17 0.42 -8.38
N ASN A 36 -5.32 -0.41 -8.98
CA ASN A 36 -4.10 0.05 -9.62
C ASN A 36 -4.30 0.27 -11.13
N HIS A 37 -4.08 1.50 -11.58
CA HIS A 37 -3.92 1.86 -12.99
C HIS A 37 -2.43 1.88 -13.33
N ILE A 38 -2.01 1.02 -14.25
CA ILE A 38 -0.61 0.90 -14.65
C ILE A 38 -0.39 1.61 -15.99
N VAL A 39 0.59 2.52 -16.02
CA VAL A 39 0.98 3.26 -17.22
C VAL A 39 2.41 2.91 -17.62
N ASP A 40 2.56 2.36 -18.83
CA ASP A 40 3.85 2.18 -19.50
C ASP A 40 3.95 3.13 -20.70
N PHE A 41 4.83 4.12 -20.60
CA PHE A 41 5.04 5.12 -21.65
C PHE A 41 5.87 4.60 -22.84
N LYS A 42 6.38 3.36 -22.81
CA LYS A 42 6.96 2.72 -24.01
C LYS A 42 5.96 2.65 -25.16
N GLU A 43 4.68 2.49 -24.83
CA GLU A 43 3.59 2.50 -25.79
C GLU A 43 3.27 3.96 -26.16
N LYS A 44 3.59 4.34 -27.40
CA LYS A 44 3.42 5.71 -27.90
C LYS A 44 2.01 6.21 -27.60
N LYS A 45 1.93 7.40 -26.96
CA LYS A 45 0.70 8.18 -26.69
C LYS A 45 -0.23 7.69 -25.57
N ARG A 46 0.25 6.93 -24.58
CA ARG A 46 -0.55 6.74 -23.35
C ARG A 46 -0.56 8.02 -22.50
N GLU A 47 -1.75 8.57 -22.30
CA GLU A 47 -1.99 9.58 -21.26
C GLU A 47 -2.40 8.89 -19.96
N ILE A 48 -2.16 9.56 -18.84
CA ILE A 48 -2.69 9.10 -17.54
C ILE A 48 -4.19 9.31 -17.57
N GLU A 49 -5.00 8.27 -17.62
CA GLU A 49 -6.46 8.40 -17.57
C GLU A 49 -6.95 8.88 -16.20
N LYS A 50 -8.22 9.23 -16.09
CA LYS A 50 -8.83 9.49 -14.78
C LYS A 50 -9.00 8.16 -14.03
N PRO A 51 -8.87 8.15 -12.69
CA PRO A 51 -9.16 6.96 -11.92
C PRO A 51 -10.62 6.53 -12.08
N VAL A 52 -10.87 5.22 -12.02
CA VAL A 52 -12.23 4.66 -12.02
C VAL A 52 -12.99 5.21 -10.83
N ALA A 53 -14.18 5.76 -11.08
CA ALA A 53 -15.01 6.28 -10.00
C ALA A 53 -15.57 5.13 -9.16
N VAL A 54 -15.43 5.21 -7.84
CA VAL A 54 -15.92 4.17 -6.90
C VAL A 54 -17.43 3.94 -7.07
N SER A 55 -18.19 4.97 -7.41
CA SER A 55 -19.63 4.91 -7.69
C SER A 55 -19.99 4.08 -8.91
N GLU A 56 -19.09 3.94 -9.89
CA GLU A 56 -19.30 3.08 -11.07
C GLU A 56 -19.10 1.60 -10.73
N LEU A 57 -18.33 1.30 -9.68
CA LEU A 57 -18.07 -0.06 -9.23
C LEU A 57 -19.17 -0.55 -8.30
N PHE A 58 -19.58 0.26 -7.33
CA PHE A 58 -20.53 -0.17 -6.31
C PHE A 58 -21.52 0.94 -5.98
N THR A 59 -22.81 0.62 -6.05
CA THR A 59 -23.86 1.47 -5.45
C THR A 59 -23.77 1.43 -3.92
N THR A 60 -23.52 0.24 -3.37
CA THR A 60 -23.27 0.01 -1.95
C THR A 60 -21.99 -0.80 -1.81
N LEU A 61 -21.04 -0.30 -1.03
CA LEU A 61 -19.76 -0.96 -0.81
C LEU A 61 -19.92 -2.26 0.00
N PRO A 62 -19.19 -3.34 -0.33
CA PRO A 62 -19.29 -4.58 0.40
C PRO A 62 -18.79 -4.42 1.84
N ILE A 63 -19.48 -5.07 2.77
CA ILE A 63 -19.12 -5.09 4.19
C ILE A 63 -17.95 -6.06 4.41
N VAL A 64 -16.97 -5.62 5.17
CA VAL A 64 -15.77 -6.42 5.46
C VAL A 64 -16.14 -7.55 6.43
N GLN A 65 -15.78 -8.79 6.09
CA GLN A 65 -16.05 -9.95 6.94
C GLN A 65 -15.46 -9.77 8.34
N GLY A 66 -16.27 -10.09 9.36
CA GLY A 66 -15.89 -9.93 10.77
C GLY A 66 -15.88 -8.48 11.28
N LYS A 67 -16.36 -7.52 10.48
CA LYS A 67 -16.49 -6.10 10.86
C LYS A 67 -17.84 -5.55 10.41
N SER A 68 -18.33 -4.51 11.10
CA SER A 68 -19.59 -3.82 10.74
C SER A 68 -19.34 -2.58 9.87
N ARG A 69 -18.29 -2.58 9.03
CA ARG A 69 -17.91 -1.42 8.21
C ARG A 69 -17.68 -1.82 6.76
N PRO A 70 -18.06 -0.97 5.78
CA PRO A 70 -17.76 -1.19 4.38
C PRO A 70 -16.27 -1.10 4.11
N ILE A 71 -15.82 -1.80 3.06
CA ILE A 71 -14.44 -1.70 2.57
C ILE A 71 -14.17 -0.30 2.03
N LYS A 72 -12.98 0.25 2.29
CA LYS A 72 -12.51 1.50 1.67
C LYS A 72 -11.79 1.18 0.37
N ILE A 73 -12.21 1.79 -0.72
CA ILE A 73 -11.55 1.66 -2.03
C ILE A 73 -10.74 2.92 -2.28
N LEU A 74 -9.46 2.73 -2.58
CA LEU A 74 -8.51 3.77 -3.00
C LEU A 74 -8.17 3.59 -4.48
N THR A 75 -7.66 4.66 -5.07
CA THR A 75 -7.17 4.69 -6.43
C THR A 75 -5.64 4.79 -6.42
N ARG A 76 -4.98 3.95 -7.22
CA ARG A 76 -3.53 3.91 -7.32
C ARG A 76 -3.10 4.09 -8.77
N LEU A 77 -2.05 4.88 -8.98
CA LEU A 77 -1.32 4.97 -10.24
C LEU A 77 0.04 4.32 -10.08
N THR A 78 0.41 3.40 -10.97
CA THR A 78 1.77 2.87 -11.05
C THR A 78 2.39 3.22 -12.39
N ILE A 79 3.48 3.98 -12.38
CA ILE A 79 4.21 4.33 -13.60
C ILE A 79 5.41 3.40 -13.77
N ILE A 80 5.47 2.74 -14.92
CA ILE A 80 6.66 1.98 -15.32
C ILE A 80 7.71 2.96 -15.84
N VAL A 81 8.79 3.11 -15.07
CA VAL A 81 9.86 4.06 -15.38
C VAL A 81 10.97 3.30 -16.09
N THR A 82 11.06 3.51 -17.40
CA THR A 82 12.09 2.91 -18.27
C THR A 82 13.07 3.94 -18.82
N ASP A 83 12.65 5.21 -18.89
CA ASP A 83 13.47 6.34 -19.32
C ASP A 83 13.36 7.51 -18.31
N PRO A 84 14.43 8.31 -18.09
CA PRO A 84 14.38 9.48 -17.21
C PRO A 84 13.31 10.51 -17.58
N SER A 85 12.89 10.60 -18.85
CA SER A 85 11.81 11.49 -19.28
C SER A 85 10.47 11.17 -18.61
N HIS A 86 10.21 9.91 -18.23
CA HIS A 86 8.98 9.51 -17.55
C HIS A 86 8.87 10.14 -16.15
N CYS A 87 10.02 10.43 -15.52
CA CYS A 87 10.08 11.14 -14.24
C CYS A 87 9.52 12.56 -14.32
N ASN A 88 9.52 13.18 -15.50
CA ASN A 88 8.98 14.53 -15.69
C ASN A 88 7.45 14.56 -15.50
N VAL A 89 6.77 13.45 -15.82
CA VAL A 89 5.32 13.31 -15.64
C VAL A 89 4.96 13.23 -14.15
N LEU A 90 5.88 12.75 -13.30
CA LEU A 90 5.67 12.64 -11.85
C LEU A 90 5.93 13.94 -11.09
N ARG A 91 6.41 15.00 -11.76
CA ARG A 91 6.57 16.30 -11.11
C ARG A 91 5.20 16.81 -10.65
N ALA A 92 5.18 17.48 -9.50
CA ALA A 92 3.97 17.95 -8.79
C ALA A 92 2.97 18.76 -9.65
N THR A 93 3.39 19.26 -10.81
CA THR A 93 2.57 20.02 -11.76
C THR A 93 1.51 19.16 -12.47
N SER A 94 1.67 17.85 -12.55
CA SER A 94 0.74 16.97 -13.27
C SER A 94 -0.63 16.86 -12.58
N SER A 95 -1.62 17.55 -13.14
CA SER A 95 -2.99 17.62 -12.59
C SER A 95 -3.66 16.26 -12.45
N ARG A 96 -3.39 15.33 -13.37
CA ARG A 96 -3.98 13.99 -13.40
C ARG A 96 -3.38 13.05 -12.36
N VAL A 97 -2.08 13.17 -12.05
CA VAL A 97 -1.41 12.36 -11.02
C VAL A 97 -2.02 12.64 -9.63
N ARG A 98 -2.37 13.90 -9.35
CA ARG A 98 -2.99 14.32 -8.08
C ARG A 98 -4.42 13.77 -7.86
N LEU A 99 -5.05 13.21 -8.91
CA LEU A 99 -6.36 12.57 -8.79
C LEU A 99 -6.28 11.19 -8.10
N TYR A 100 -5.09 10.57 -8.09
CA TYR A 100 -4.88 9.27 -7.47
C TYR A 100 -4.54 9.41 -5.98
N ASP A 101 -5.04 8.49 -5.17
CA ASP A 101 -4.73 8.43 -3.74
C ASP A 101 -3.30 7.98 -3.48
N ILE A 102 -2.82 7.02 -4.27
CA ILE A 102 -1.48 6.45 -4.15
C ILE A 102 -0.77 6.56 -5.51
N VAL A 103 0.49 7.00 -5.50
CA VAL A 103 1.36 7.02 -6.67
C VAL A 103 2.56 6.14 -6.41
N ALA A 104 2.74 5.15 -7.27
CA ALA A 104 3.81 4.19 -7.23
C ALA A 104 4.66 4.28 -8.49
N VAL A 105 5.93 3.89 -8.37
CA VAL A 105 6.83 3.77 -9.53
C VAL A 105 7.46 2.40 -9.59
N PHE A 106 7.57 1.88 -10.81
CA PHE A 106 8.26 0.65 -11.10
C PHE A 106 9.53 0.94 -11.92
N PRO A 107 10.67 1.20 -11.26
CA PRO A 107 11.92 1.52 -11.93
C PRO A 107 12.58 0.27 -12.54
N LYS A 108 12.93 0.34 -13.84
CA LYS A 108 13.53 -0.79 -14.57
C LYS A 108 15.06 -0.87 -14.51
N THR A 109 15.74 0.17 -14.05
CA THR A 109 17.21 0.22 -13.97
C THR A 109 17.69 0.76 -12.63
N GLU A 110 18.94 0.48 -12.26
CA GLU A 110 19.55 0.97 -11.01
C GLU A 110 19.52 2.51 -10.92
N LYS A 111 19.78 3.20 -12.04
CA LYS A 111 19.76 4.66 -12.13
C LYS A 111 18.35 5.20 -11.84
N LEU A 112 17.33 4.58 -12.41
CA LEU A 112 15.94 4.98 -12.20
C LEU A 112 15.45 4.64 -10.80
N PHE A 113 15.93 3.53 -10.22
CA PHE A 113 15.67 3.18 -8.83
C PHE A 113 16.26 4.22 -7.88
N HIS A 114 17.50 4.66 -8.12
CA HIS A 114 18.12 5.74 -7.37
C HIS A 114 17.29 7.02 -7.43
N VAL A 115 16.92 7.47 -8.63
CA VAL A 115 16.09 8.69 -8.82
C VAL A 115 14.73 8.57 -8.14
N ALA A 116 14.08 7.40 -8.21
CA ALA A 116 12.84 7.13 -7.50
C ALA A 116 13.00 7.30 -5.98
N CYS A 117 14.07 6.76 -5.43
CA CYS A 117 14.35 6.82 -4.00
C CYS A 117 14.73 8.22 -3.49
N THR A 118 15.36 9.05 -4.32
CA THR A 118 15.94 10.33 -3.87
C THR A 118 15.17 11.58 -4.31
N HIS A 119 14.52 11.56 -5.48
CA HIS A 119 14.00 12.78 -6.10
C HIS A 119 12.51 12.75 -6.47
N LEU A 120 11.92 11.58 -6.71
CA LEU A 120 10.52 11.50 -7.15
C LEU A 120 9.52 11.65 -6.01
N ASP A 121 8.49 12.46 -6.22
CA ASP A 121 7.39 12.67 -5.28
C ASP A 121 6.33 11.55 -5.40
N VAL A 122 6.64 10.39 -4.83
CA VAL A 122 5.87 9.14 -4.93
C VAL A 122 5.69 8.53 -3.54
N ASP A 123 4.71 7.66 -3.37
CA ASP A 123 4.48 6.96 -2.09
C ASP A 123 5.17 5.61 -2.05
N LEU A 124 5.18 4.90 -3.19
CA LEU A 124 5.64 3.53 -3.29
C LEU A 124 6.70 3.36 -4.37
N VAL A 125 7.75 2.61 -4.06
CA VAL A 125 8.72 2.10 -5.03
C VAL A 125 8.50 0.60 -5.16
N CYS A 126 7.97 0.18 -6.31
CA CYS A 126 7.72 -1.21 -6.61
C CYS A 126 9.04 -1.93 -6.92
N ILE A 127 9.24 -3.08 -6.29
CA ILE A 127 10.42 -3.91 -6.52
C ILE A 127 10.14 -4.91 -7.63
N THR A 128 11.11 -5.08 -8.53
CA THR A 128 11.06 -6.11 -9.56
C THR A 128 11.07 -7.50 -8.92
N VAL A 129 10.03 -8.28 -9.18
CA VAL A 129 9.88 -9.65 -8.64
C VAL A 129 9.75 -10.72 -9.73
N THR A 130 9.50 -10.30 -10.98
CA THR A 130 9.23 -11.21 -12.12
C THR A 130 10.49 -11.61 -12.88
N GLU A 131 11.63 -11.00 -12.59
CA GLU A 131 12.89 -11.27 -13.26
C GLU A 131 14.01 -11.10 -12.24
N LYS A 132 15.15 -11.75 -12.50
CA LYS A 132 16.34 -11.53 -11.69
C LYS A 132 16.68 -10.03 -11.74
N LEU A 133 16.80 -9.40 -10.57
CA LEU A 133 17.20 -7.99 -10.51
C LEU A 133 18.53 -7.80 -11.25
N PRO A 134 18.60 -6.89 -12.23
CA PRO A 134 19.82 -6.66 -12.99
C PRO A 134 20.87 -5.84 -12.21
N PHE A 135 20.55 -5.45 -10.97
CA PHE A 135 21.41 -4.65 -10.10
C PHE A 135 21.26 -5.07 -8.64
N TYR A 136 22.19 -4.61 -7.80
CA TYR A 136 22.14 -4.81 -6.35
C TYR A 136 21.64 -3.56 -5.64
N PHE A 137 20.87 -3.76 -4.59
CA PHE A 137 20.43 -2.67 -3.74
C PHE A 137 21.62 -2.06 -2.98
N LYS A 138 21.74 -0.72 -3.05
CA LYS A 138 22.73 0.04 -2.28
C LYS A 138 22.06 0.71 -1.08
N ARG A 139 22.75 0.77 0.05
CA ARG A 139 22.24 1.38 1.29
C ARG A 139 21.81 2.85 1.13
N PRO A 140 22.62 3.75 0.51
CA PRO A 140 22.29 5.17 0.46
C PRO A 140 20.91 5.51 -0.14
N PRO A 141 20.54 5.06 -1.36
CA PRO A 141 19.22 5.39 -1.90
C PRO A 141 18.08 4.83 -1.03
N ILE A 142 18.23 3.62 -0.50
CA ILE A 142 17.19 3.02 0.35
C ILE A 142 16.98 3.81 1.64
N ASN A 143 18.06 4.24 2.30
CA ASN A 143 17.94 5.04 3.52
C ASN A 143 17.26 6.39 3.24
N VAL A 144 17.63 7.05 2.13
CA VAL A 144 16.99 8.31 1.72
C VAL A 144 15.49 8.09 1.47
N ALA A 145 15.10 7.01 0.80
CA ALA A 145 13.69 6.69 0.59
C ALA A 145 12.94 6.44 1.91
N ILE A 146 13.56 5.73 2.86
CA ILE A 146 12.97 5.49 4.19
C ILE A 146 12.78 6.80 4.96
N GLU A 147 13.80 7.67 4.98
CA GLU A 147 13.76 8.98 5.64
C GLU A 147 12.68 9.89 5.03
N ARG A 148 12.46 9.78 3.72
CA ARG A 148 11.41 10.48 2.98
C ARG A 148 10.02 9.85 3.16
N GLY A 149 9.91 8.71 3.86
CA GLY A 149 8.62 8.05 4.14
C GLY A 149 8.09 7.15 3.02
N LEU A 150 8.90 6.81 2.01
CA LEU A 150 8.50 5.96 0.89
C LEU A 150 8.37 4.51 1.36
N GLY A 151 7.39 3.79 0.81
CA GLY A 151 7.22 2.35 0.95
C GLY A 151 7.92 1.57 -0.16
N PHE A 152 8.53 0.44 0.18
CA PHE A 152 8.99 -0.54 -0.79
C PHE A 152 7.95 -1.63 -0.95
N GLU A 153 7.39 -1.77 -2.15
CA GLU A 153 6.35 -2.76 -2.39
C GLU A 153 6.92 -4.03 -3.01
N LEU A 154 6.57 -5.17 -2.40
CA LEU A 154 6.75 -6.50 -2.94
C LEU A 154 5.37 -7.10 -3.27
N VAL A 155 5.18 -7.50 -4.53
CA VAL A 155 3.94 -8.15 -4.95
C VAL A 155 4.08 -9.67 -4.90
N TYR A 156 3.19 -10.34 -4.17
CA TYR A 156 3.28 -11.80 -3.98
C TYR A 156 2.60 -12.60 -5.11
N GLY A 157 1.69 -11.99 -5.88
CA GLY A 157 0.94 -12.65 -6.96
C GLY A 157 1.80 -13.45 -7.94
N PRO A 158 2.95 -12.92 -8.43
CA PRO A 158 3.84 -13.69 -9.29
C PRO A 158 4.39 -14.97 -8.63
N ALA A 159 4.68 -14.94 -7.33
CA ALA A 159 5.24 -16.08 -6.59
C ALA A 159 4.25 -17.25 -6.41
N ILE A 160 2.95 -16.94 -6.36
CA ILE A 160 1.89 -17.97 -6.32
C ILE A 160 1.57 -18.51 -7.71
N ARG A 161 1.69 -17.69 -8.76
CA ARG A 161 1.33 -18.06 -10.14
C ARG A 161 2.34 -18.99 -10.79
N ASP A 162 3.64 -18.76 -10.58
CA ASP A 162 4.69 -19.49 -11.27
C ASP A 162 5.89 -19.79 -10.37
N ALA A 163 6.46 -21.00 -10.50
CA ALA A 163 7.56 -21.45 -9.66
C ALA A 163 8.90 -20.76 -9.98
N THR A 164 9.12 -20.34 -11.24
CA THR A 164 10.30 -19.58 -11.65
C THR A 164 10.21 -18.16 -11.09
N MET A 165 9.06 -17.52 -11.26
CA MET A 165 8.77 -16.20 -10.68
C MET A 165 8.93 -16.21 -9.16
N ARG A 166 8.47 -17.27 -8.47
CA ARG A 166 8.66 -17.44 -7.03
C ARG A 166 10.12 -17.34 -6.60
N ARG A 167 11.03 -17.98 -7.35
CA ARG A 167 12.47 -17.92 -7.05
C ARG A 167 13.00 -16.49 -7.17
N TYR A 168 12.58 -15.75 -8.20
CA TYR A 168 12.96 -14.34 -8.37
C TYR A 168 12.34 -13.44 -7.30
N THR A 169 11.05 -13.59 -7.00
CA THR A 169 10.39 -12.84 -5.92
C THR A 169 11.12 -13.02 -4.60
N ILE A 170 11.40 -14.26 -4.19
CA ILE A 170 12.10 -14.55 -2.93
C ILE A 170 13.52 -13.98 -2.96
N SER A 171 14.29 -14.23 -4.02
CA SER A 171 15.67 -13.74 -4.12
C SER A 171 15.74 -12.21 -4.07
N ASN A 172 14.86 -11.52 -4.79
CA ASN A 172 14.85 -10.06 -4.86
C ASN A 172 14.35 -9.45 -3.55
N ALA A 173 13.37 -10.08 -2.89
CA ALA A 173 12.92 -9.68 -1.56
C ALA A 173 14.03 -9.80 -0.51
N LEU A 174 14.74 -10.93 -0.46
CA LEU A 174 15.85 -11.15 0.47
C LEU A 174 16.97 -10.12 0.24
N ASN A 175 17.29 -9.81 -1.02
CA ASN A 175 18.27 -8.76 -1.36
C ASN A 175 17.84 -7.37 -0.83
N LEU A 176 16.54 -7.04 -0.89
CA LEU A 176 16.02 -5.80 -0.31
C LEU A 176 16.12 -5.84 1.22
N MET A 177 15.73 -6.93 1.87
CA MET A 177 15.71 -7.05 3.33
C MET A 177 17.10 -6.96 3.95
N GLN A 178 18.15 -7.44 3.27
CA GLN A 178 19.53 -7.26 3.71
C GLN A 178 19.91 -5.77 3.88
N ILE A 179 19.25 -4.88 3.15
CA ILE A 179 19.52 -3.45 3.15
C ILE A 179 18.54 -2.68 4.03
N CYS A 180 17.23 -2.80 3.78
CA CYS A 180 16.22 -2.03 4.52
C CYS A 180 15.90 -2.60 5.91
N LYS A 181 16.23 -3.88 6.17
CA LYS A 181 15.92 -4.59 7.42
C LYS A 181 14.43 -4.50 7.79
N GLY A 182 13.56 -4.84 6.84
CA GLY A 182 12.10 -4.85 7.02
C GLY A 182 11.41 -3.47 7.10
N LYS A 183 12.18 -2.37 7.11
CA LYS A 183 11.63 -1.01 7.21
C LYS A 183 10.85 -0.61 5.95
N ASN A 184 9.66 -0.05 6.17
CA ASN A 184 8.76 0.47 5.14
C ASN A 184 8.39 -0.53 4.02
N VAL A 185 8.41 -1.84 4.31
CA VAL A 185 8.03 -2.86 3.32
C VAL A 185 6.52 -3.03 3.31
N ILE A 186 5.94 -3.17 2.13
CA ILE A 186 4.51 -3.43 1.91
C ILE A 186 4.36 -4.68 1.05
N LEU A 187 3.39 -5.52 1.40
CA LEU A 187 2.99 -6.68 0.60
C LEU A 187 1.64 -6.42 -0.05
N SER A 188 1.58 -6.55 -1.36
CA SER A 188 0.35 -6.42 -2.14
C SER A 188 0.17 -7.62 -3.06
N SER A 189 -1.06 -7.86 -3.52
CA SER A 189 -1.33 -9.06 -4.33
C SER A 189 -0.88 -8.92 -5.78
N ALA A 190 -1.06 -7.75 -6.39
CA ALA A 190 -1.09 -7.61 -7.84
C ALA A 190 -2.09 -8.60 -8.49
N ALA A 191 -3.19 -8.90 -7.80
CA ALA A 191 -4.16 -9.89 -8.22
C ALA A 191 -4.95 -9.40 -9.45
N GLU A 192 -5.00 -10.24 -10.47
CA GLU A 192 -5.82 -10.02 -11.66
C GLU A 192 -7.16 -10.75 -11.54
N ARG A 193 -7.22 -11.80 -10.70
CA ARG A 193 -8.40 -12.63 -10.46
C ARG A 193 -8.64 -12.88 -8.97
N PRO A 194 -9.89 -13.03 -8.52
CA PRO A 194 -10.23 -13.29 -7.11
C PRO A 194 -9.42 -14.41 -6.44
N LEU A 195 -9.15 -15.49 -7.17
CA LEU A 195 -8.40 -16.66 -6.68
C LEU A 195 -6.93 -16.37 -6.35
N GLU A 196 -6.39 -15.22 -6.72
CA GLU A 196 -5.01 -14.80 -6.44
C GLU A 196 -4.89 -14.03 -5.12
N ILE A 197 -6.00 -13.56 -4.56
CA ILE A 197 -6.01 -12.87 -3.27
C ILE A 197 -5.86 -13.91 -2.14
N ARG A 198 -5.10 -13.57 -1.11
CA ARG A 198 -4.87 -14.39 0.09
C ARG A 198 -5.30 -13.61 1.32
N GLY A 199 -5.70 -14.30 2.39
CA GLY A 199 -6.09 -13.64 3.64
C GLY A 199 -4.94 -12.81 4.24
N PRO A 200 -5.21 -11.74 4.99
CA PRO A 200 -4.15 -10.87 5.52
C PRO A 200 -3.09 -11.58 6.36
N TYR A 201 -3.49 -12.57 7.16
CA TYR A 201 -2.56 -13.37 7.95
C TYR A 201 -1.75 -14.35 7.09
N ASP A 202 -2.35 -14.92 6.03
CA ASP A 202 -1.63 -15.75 5.08
C ASP A 202 -0.54 -14.92 4.38
N VAL A 203 -0.86 -13.69 3.98
CA VAL A 203 0.11 -12.77 3.35
C VAL A 203 1.19 -12.36 4.35
N ALA A 204 0.84 -12.06 5.60
CA ALA A 204 1.83 -11.78 6.65
C ALA A 204 2.79 -12.97 6.85
N ASN A 205 2.28 -14.20 6.83
CA ASN A 205 3.07 -15.42 6.92
C ASN A 205 3.93 -15.65 5.68
N LEU A 206 3.43 -15.34 4.48
CA LEU A 206 4.25 -15.32 3.25
C LEU A 206 5.42 -14.33 3.36
N GLY A 207 5.24 -13.24 4.11
CA GLY A 207 6.30 -12.28 4.42
C GLY A 207 7.55 -12.91 5.05
N LEU A 208 7.39 -14.02 5.80
CA LEU A 208 8.52 -14.76 6.39
C LEU A 208 9.44 -15.32 5.31
N LEU A 209 8.88 -15.79 4.18
CA LEU A 209 9.67 -16.28 3.03
C LEU A 209 10.44 -15.15 2.33
N PHE A 210 10.00 -13.90 2.53
CA PHE A 210 10.62 -12.70 1.98
C PHE A 210 11.65 -12.07 2.93
N GLY A 211 11.93 -12.72 4.07
CA GLY A 211 12.91 -12.26 5.06
C GLY A 211 12.37 -11.26 6.07
N LEU A 212 11.05 -11.10 6.16
CA LEU A 212 10.41 -10.33 7.23
C LEU A 212 10.28 -11.20 8.49
N SER A 213 10.41 -10.59 9.66
CA SER A 213 9.96 -11.19 10.92
C SER A 213 8.43 -11.20 11.00
N GLU A 214 7.87 -11.92 11.97
CA GLU A 214 6.41 -12.00 12.18
C GLU A 214 5.76 -10.61 12.34
N ASN A 215 6.40 -9.73 13.13
CA ASN A 215 5.93 -8.36 13.35
C ASN A 215 6.00 -7.53 12.06
N GLU A 216 7.08 -7.67 11.28
CA GLU A 216 7.25 -6.95 10.02
C GLU A 216 6.29 -7.45 8.95
N GLY A 217 6.06 -8.76 8.85
CA GLY A 217 5.09 -9.37 7.94
C GLY A 217 3.67 -8.84 8.21
N LYS A 218 3.28 -8.76 9.49
CA LYS A 218 2.01 -8.16 9.90
C LYS A 218 1.94 -6.66 9.62
N ALA A 219 3.03 -5.93 9.85
CA ALA A 219 3.13 -4.50 9.55
C ALA A 219 3.00 -4.23 8.04
N ALA A 220 3.57 -5.09 7.21
CA ALA A 220 3.59 -4.96 5.75
C ALA A 220 2.21 -5.07 5.08
N VAL A 221 1.21 -5.64 5.77
CA VAL A 221 -0.19 -5.73 5.32
C VAL A 221 -1.13 -4.80 6.10
N SER A 222 -0.62 -3.98 7.02
CA SER A 222 -1.46 -3.15 7.90
C SER A 222 -0.87 -1.75 8.14
N THR A 223 0.03 -1.59 9.11
CA THR A 223 0.57 -0.29 9.52
C THR A 223 1.35 0.39 8.41
N ASN A 224 2.12 -0.36 7.62
CA ASN A 224 2.92 0.20 6.54
C ASN A 224 2.03 0.62 5.36
N CYS A 225 1.01 -0.19 5.03
CA CYS A 225 -0.01 0.21 4.06
C CYS A 225 -0.73 1.50 4.50
N ARG A 226 -1.01 1.62 5.81
CA ARG A 226 -1.58 2.85 6.37
C ARG A 226 -0.67 4.05 6.21
N ALA A 227 0.64 3.88 6.46
CA ALA A 227 1.62 4.94 6.27
C ALA A 227 1.68 5.39 4.81
N ALA A 228 1.67 4.45 3.84
CA ALA A 228 1.72 4.78 2.42
C ALA A 228 0.51 5.59 1.93
N PHE A 229 -0.71 5.24 2.34
CA PHE A 229 -1.87 6.06 1.93
C PHE A 229 -1.87 7.44 2.64
N LEU A 230 -1.43 7.52 3.90
CA LEU A 230 -1.33 8.81 4.59
C LEU A 230 -0.27 9.72 3.95
N HIS A 231 0.84 9.13 3.49
CA HIS A 231 1.85 9.83 2.69
C HIS A 231 1.22 10.40 1.40
N GLY A 232 0.43 9.58 0.69
CA GLY A 232 -0.29 10.03 -0.51
C GLY A 232 -1.27 11.17 -0.27
N GLU A 233 -1.96 11.17 0.88
CA GLU A 233 -2.80 12.30 1.27
C GLU A 233 -1.98 13.57 1.54
N THR A 234 -0.81 13.45 2.19
CA THR A 234 0.06 14.62 2.47
C THR A 234 0.66 15.21 1.19
N ARG A 235 0.92 14.37 0.17
CA ARG A 235 1.32 14.84 -1.17
C ARG A 235 0.26 15.75 -1.79
N LYS A 236 -1.03 15.44 -1.61
CA LYS A 236 -2.12 16.24 -2.19
C LYS A 236 -2.29 17.60 -1.51
N THR A 237 -2.05 17.67 -0.20
CA THR A 237 -2.33 18.89 0.59
C THR A 237 -1.15 19.83 0.77
N ALA A 238 0.06 19.45 0.33
CA ALA A 238 1.29 20.23 0.43
C ALA A 238 1.48 20.82 1.85
N PHE A 239 2.09 20.05 2.75
CA PHE A 239 2.59 20.44 4.10
C PHE A 239 1.76 20.06 5.34
N GLY A 240 0.65 19.32 5.21
CA GLY A 240 0.03 18.67 6.37
C GLY A 240 -1.43 18.25 6.21
N ILE A 241 -1.87 17.38 7.12
CA ILE A 241 -3.29 16.99 7.26
C ILE A 241 -3.65 17.15 8.73
N ILE A 242 -4.66 17.96 9.01
CA ILE A 242 -5.34 17.96 10.31
C ILE A 242 -6.55 17.06 10.17
N SER A 243 -6.49 15.85 10.73
CA SER A 243 -7.63 14.93 10.76
C SER A 243 -8.28 15.01 12.13
N THR A 244 -9.55 15.40 12.17
CA THR A 244 -10.37 15.27 13.37
C THR A 244 -11.13 13.95 13.30
N VAL A 245 -10.93 13.10 14.31
CA VAL A 245 -11.74 11.89 14.49
C VAL A 245 -12.85 12.21 15.48
N LYS A 246 -14.11 12.04 15.06
CA LYS A 246 -15.23 12.06 16.02
C LYS A 246 -15.06 10.83 16.90
N LYS A 247 -14.56 11.04 18.13
CA LYS A 247 -14.52 9.99 19.14
C LYS A 247 -15.98 9.52 19.31
N PRO A 248 -16.28 8.22 19.14
CA PRO A 248 -17.61 7.74 19.47
C PRO A 248 -17.89 8.15 20.91
N ARG A 249 -19.04 8.78 21.15
CA ARG A 249 -19.49 9.03 22.52
C ARG A 249 -19.49 7.67 23.19
N SER A 250 -18.61 7.45 24.16
CA SER A 250 -18.85 6.42 25.15
C SER A 250 -20.25 6.72 25.66
N SER A 251 -21.18 5.80 25.46
CA SER A 251 -22.36 5.74 26.31
C SER A 251 -21.84 5.88 27.72
N GLU A 252 -22.07 7.04 28.33
CA GLU A 252 -21.76 7.28 29.73
C GLU A 252 -22.52 6.16 30.45
N ALA A 253 -21.72 5.24 30.98
CA ALA A 253 -22.24 4.25 31.90
C ALA A 253 -22.88 5.06 33.03
N GLU A 254 -24.14 4.73 33.31
CA GLU A 254 -24.88 5.11 34.49
C GLU A 254 -24.12 4.59 35.73
N ASP A 255 -23.02 5.26 36.08
CA ASP A 255 -22.25 5.03 37.30
C ASP A 255 -22.58 6.16 38.30
N GLU A 256 -23.86 6.51 38.40
CA GLU A 256 -24.42 7.30 39.51
C GLU A 256 -24.72 6.40 40.71
N SER A 257 -23.72 5.73 41.30
CA SER A 257 -23.95 5.09 42.61
C SER A 257 -22.71 4.74 43.42
N LEU A 258 -21.69 5.61 43.51
CA LEU A 258 -20.73 5.47 44.63
C LEU A 258 -20.45 6.81 45.32
N PRO A 259 -20.81 6.94 46.62
CA PRO A 259 -20.74 8.20 47.34
C PRO A 259 -19.29 8.63 47.61
N ALA A 260 -19.11 9.94 47.46
CA ALA A 260 -17.87 10.66 47.61
C ALA A 260 -17.19 10.48 48.98
N CYS A 261 -15.87 10.32 48.93
CA CYS A 261 -14.89 10.87 49.87
C CYS A 261 -15.05 10.56 51.37
N LYS A 262 -14.35 9.52 51.84
CA LYS A 262 -13.79 9.56 53.21
C LYS A 262 -12.38 10.16 53.18
N LYS A 263 -12.40 11.47 53.40
CA LYS A 263 -11.39 12.40 53.92
C LYS A 263 -10.03 11.81 54.31
N ALA A 264 -9.00 12.41 53.71
CA ALA A 264 -7.63 12.45 54.19
C ALA A 264 -7.53 13.04 55.62
N LYS A 265 -6.61 12.52 56.42
CA LYS A 265 -5.89 13.28 57.46
C LYS A 265 -4.48 12.70 57.62
N HIS A 266 -3.53 13.41 57.02
CA HIS A 266 -2.13 13.49 57.44
C HIS A 266 -2.11 14.44 58.65
N GLU A 267 -1.50 14.06 59.77
CA GLU A 267 -1.08 14.98 60.86
C GLU A 267 -0.27 14.18 61.89
N GLY A 268 0.98 14.60 62.13
CA GLY A 268 1.72 14.40 63.40
C GLY A 268 2.25 13.02 63.71
#